data_AF-A0A661LLI8-F1
#
_entry.id   AF-A0A661LLI8-F1
#
_cell.length_a   1.000
_cell.length_b   1.000
_cell.length_c   1.000
_cell.angle_alpha   90.00
_cell.angle_beta   90.00
_cell.angle_gamma   90.00
#
_symmetry.space_group_name_H-M   'P 1'
#
loop_
_entity.id
_entity.type
_entity.pdbx_description
1 polymer ?
#
loop_
_entity_poly.entity_id
_entity_poly.type
_entity_poly.pdbx_seq_one_letter_code
_entity_poly.pdbx_strand_id
1 'polypeptide(L)'
;MRRITVIILMICAFLLLGTANAEEPNVCPNFSSFYCKSLHFTAAGMRYWYEAPDGFMKLTNIPYDKLGCKHCHATSCDKCHGVEKNGKMSFSVEKTKDTNTCYTCHLRGKVSAMFDEKAGFEDVHKAAGMTCTDCHGGSDVHGKGISYDSMRSEGAVSADCTSCHKPGEDFDAESKPHTVHKKKVSCEACHVRSTMTCYNCHFIEGHKKTAFFPVKTWTMLVNFRDKVTVGGVMGLVWKGKKFIAYVPRFTHSIDAKGRSCDDCHANKAMKLIKDGKKVPVMKFENGKVIPWQGVIPLAPDKLYFSFMEKDKNGNWYKLPDNTPVEVQFADYARPLTEKQLKNLMVSHGKKKK
;
A
#
# COMPACT_ATOMS: atom_id res chain seq x y z
N MET A 1 -45.97 -75.18 9.06
CA MET A 1 -46.33 -73.81 9.49
C MET A 1 -45.14 -73.12 10.14
N ARG A 2 -44.53 -72.13 9.47
CA ARG A 2 -43.61 -71.11 10.01
C ARG A 2 -43.15 -70.25 8.82
N ARG A 3 -43.95 -69.25 8.45
CA ARG A 3 -43.78 -67.82 8.75
C ARG A 3 -42.52 -67.20 8.11
N ILE A 4 -42.76 -66.60 6.95
CA ILE A 4 -41.95 -65.56 6.31
C ILE A 4 -41.69 -64.44 7.33
N THR A 5 -40.44 -64.04 7.50
CA THR A 5 -40.09 -62.74 8.10
C THR A 5 -39.03 -62.10 7.21
N VAL A 6 -39.47 -61.17 6.38
CA VAL A 6 -38.62 -60.29 5.57
C VAL A 6 -38.02 -59.25 6.53
N ILE A 7 -36.70 -59.22 6.62
CA ILE A 7 -35.97 -58.20 7.39
C ILE A 7 -35.90 -56.95 6.51
N ILE A 8 -36.69 -55.93 6.84
CA ILE A 8 -36.56 -54.58 6.30
C ILE A 8 -35.49 -53.88 7.14
N LEU A 9 -34.28 -53.76 6.61
CA LEU A 9 -33.23 -52.90 7.15
C LEU A 9 -33.53 -51.46 6.68
N MET A 10 -34.15 -50.65 7.54
CA MET A 10 -34.20 -49.21 7.37
C MET A 10 -32.79 -48.64 7.55
N ILE A 11 -32.14 -48.30 6.44
CA ILE A 11 -30.94 -47.46 6.45
C ILE A 11 -31.41 -46.00 6.57
N CYS A 12 -31.45 -45.48 7.79
CA CYS A 12 -31.50 -44.04 8.01
C CYS A 12 -30.14 -43.45 7.61
N ALA A 13 -30.06 -42.94 6.38
CA ALA A 13 -28.96 -42.09 5.95
C ALA A 13 -29.02 -40.77 6.74
N PHE A 14 -28.25 -40.70 7.84
CA PHE A 14 -27.92 -39.43 8.47
C PHE A 14 -27.06 -38.63 7.48
N LEU A 15 -27.72 -37.77 6.69
CA LEU A 15 -27.08 -36.67 5.99
C LEU A 15 -26.48 -35.74 7.06
N LEU A 16 -25.21 -35.98 7.40
CA LEU A 16 -24.35 -34.99 8.03
C LEU A 16 -24.17 -33.84 7.03
N LEU A 17 -25.15 -32.95 6.99
CA LEU A 17 -24.99 -31.58 6.49
C LEU A 17 -23.94 -30.94 7.39
N GLY A 18 -22.68 -31.03 6.96
CA GLY A 18 -21.62 -30.21 7.52
C GLY A 18 -22.01 -28.75 7.31
N THR A 19 -22.55 -28.13 8.35
CA THR A 19 -22.68 -26.68 8.41
C THR A 19 -21.27 -26.14 8.37
N ALA A 20 -20.88 -25.59 7.22
CA ALA A 20 -19.75 -24.68 7.17
C ALA A 20 -20.03 -23.59 8.19
N ASN A 21 -19.31 -23.60 9.31
CA ASN A 21 -19.37 -22.52 10.29
C ASN A 21 -19.02 -21.24 9.54
N ALA A 22 -20.02 -20.37 9.34
CA ALA A 22 -19.76 -18.99 9.02
C ALA A 22 -18.96 -18.45 10.21
N GLU A 23 -17.68 -18.10 9.99
CA GLU A 23 -16.89 -17.40 11.01
C GLU A 23 -17.69 -16.17 11.44
N GLU A 24 -18.01 -16.09 12.73
CA GLU A 24 -18.69 -14.93 13.29
C GLU A 24 -17.85 -13.65 13.05
N PRO A 25 -18.49 -12.50 12.80
CA PRO A 25 -17.78 -11.24 12.69
C PRO A 25 -16.90 -11.02 13.92
N ASN A 26 -15.72 -10.41 13.75
CA ASN A 26 -14.78 -10.10 14.84
C ASN A 26 -15.48 -9.29 15.95
N VAL A 27 -16.06 -9.96 16.95
CA VAL A 27 -16.74 -9.32 18.07
C VAL A 27 -15.67 -8.81 19.02
N CYS A 28 -15.71 -7.52 19.36
CA CYS A 28 -14.88 -6.98 20.43
C CYS A 28 -15.15 -7.80 21.70
N PRO A 29 -14.12 -8.30 22.40
CA PRO A 29 -14.34 -9.00 23.66
C PRO A 29 -15.16 -8.13 24.63
N ASN A 30 -15.90 -8.75 25.55
CA ASN A 30 -16.92 -8.14 26.43
C ASN A 30 -16.47 -6.94 27.30
N PHE A 31 -15.24 -6.45 27.16
CA PHE A 31 -14.79 -5.17 27.69
C PHE A 31 -14.48 -4.20 26.54
N SER A 32 -15.15 -3.04 26.53
CA SER A 32 -14.90 -1.96 25.56
C SER A 32 -13.46 -1.45 25.71
N SER A 33 -12.54 -1.95 24.89
CA SER A 33 -11.17 -1.45 24.79
C SER A 33 -11.06 -0.44 23.64
N PHE A 34 -10.25 0.61 23.83
CA PHE A 34 -9.90 1.54 22.76
C PHE A 34 -9.26 0.81 21.54
N TYR A 35 -8.68 -0.37 21.76
CA TYR A 35 -8.15 -1.25 20.72
C TYR A 35 -9.21 -1.72 19.73
N CYS A 36 -10.44 -1.96 20.17
CA CYS A 36 -11.53 -2.42 19.30
C CYS A 36 -11.92 -1.38 18.24
N LYS A 37 -11.52 -0.12 18.43
CA LYS A 37 -11.71 0.96 17.45
C LYS A 37 -10.48 1.21 16.58
N SER A 38 -9.36 0.53 16.85
CA SER A 38 -8.11 0.70 16.10
C SER A 38 -8.21 0.17 14.67
N LEU A 39 -7.36 0.69 13.79
CA LEU A 39 -7.22 0.20 12.42
C LEU A 39 -6.66 -1.24 12.37
N HIS A 40 -5.87 -1.67 13.37
CA HIS A 40 -5.34 -3.04 13.43
C HIS A 40 -6.42 -4.07 13.80
N PHE A 41 -7.37 -3.69 14.66
CA PHE A 41 -8.50 -4.54 15.02
C PHE A 41 -9.55 -4.59 13.90
N THR A 42 -9.94 -3.42 13.38
CA THR A 42 -11.08 -3.29 12.45
C THR A 42 -10.72 -3.48 10.98
N ALA A 43 -9.46 -3.20 10.63
CA ALA A 43 -9.02 -3.00 9.25
C ALA A 43 -9.86 -2.03 8.42
N ALA A 44 -10.56 -1.10 9.07
CA ALA A 44 -11.43 -0.12 8.41
C ALA A 44 -10.70 0.63 7.29
N GLY A 45 -9.41 0.92 7.47
CA GLY A 45 -8.54 1.50 6.45
C GLY A 45 -8.53 0.79 5.12
N MET A 46 -8.45 -0.55 5.11
CA MET A 46 -8.45 -1.32 3.88
C MET A 46 -9.85 -1.42 3.27
N ARG A 47 -10.86 -1.54 4.12
CA ARG A 47 -12.27 -1.61 3.71
C ARG A 47 -12.73 -0.31 3.07
N TYR A 48 -12.36 0.83 3.66
CA TYR A 48 -12.79 2.17 3.25
C TYR A 48 -12.53 2.45 1.77
N TRP A 49 -11.30 2.28 1.28
CA TRP A 49 -11.01 2.54 -0.13
C TRP A 49 -11.48 1.41 -1.06
N TYR A 50 -11.54 0.16 -0.57
CA TYR A 50 -11.99 -0.98 -1.37
C TYR A 50 -13.50 -0.89 -1.67
N GLU A 51 -14.32 -0.58 -0.67
CA GLU A 51 -15.79 -0.48 -0.75
C GLU A 51 -16.30 0.92 -1.09
N ALA A 52 -15.41 1.90 -1.31
CA ALA A 52 -15.80 3.22 -1.78
C ALA A 52 -16.63 3.13 -3.09
N PRO A 53 -17.47 4.14 -3.41
CA PRO A 53 -18.27 4.13 -4.65
C PRO A 53 -17.44 3.96 -5.93
N ASP A 54 -16.22 4.47 -5.94
CA ASP A 54 -15.22 4.34 -7.00
C ASP A 54 -14.16 3.25 -6.69
N GLY A 55 -14.36 2.49 -5.62
CA GLY A 55 -13.46 1.47 -5.12
C GLY A 55 -13.49 0.18 -5.94
N PHE A 56 -12.50 -0.68 -5.68
CA PHE A 56 -12.33 -1.91 -6.46
C PHE A 56 -13.49 -2.90 -6.29
N MET A 57 -14.27 -2.81 -5.21
CA MET A 57 -15.50 -3.59 -5.02
C MET A 57 -16.50 -3.40 -6.17
N LYS A 58 -16.56 -2.22 -6.80
CA LYS A 58 -17.39 -1.96 -7.98
C LYS A 58 -17.13 -2.94 -9.12
N LEU A 59 -15.90 -3.43 -9.24
CA LEU A 59 -15.51 -4.39 -10.27
C LEU A 59 -15.69 -5.84 -9.82
N THR A 60 -15.37 -6.14 -8.57
CA THR A 60 -15.33 -7.51 -8.04
C THR A 60 -16.72 -8.00 -7.63
N ASN A 61 -17.57 -7.10 -7.14
CA ASN A 61 -18.82 -7.39 -6.46
C ASN A 61 -18.66 -8.35 -5.25
N ILE A 62 -17.47 -8.37 -4.65
CA ILE A 62 -17.14 -9.19 -3.47
C ILE A 62 -17.04 -8.26 -2.26
N PRO A 63 -17.92 -8.39 -1.25
CA PRO A 63 -17.79 -7.66 0.01
C PRO A 63 -16.44 -7.88 0.70
N TYR A 64 -15.94 -6.87 1.43
CA TYR A 64 -14.60 -6.91 2.03
C TYR A 64 -14.41 -8.07 3.03
N ASP A 65 -15.45 -8.41 3.80
CA ASP A 65 -15.47 -9.51 4.77
C ASP A 65 -15.29 -10.90 4.15
N LYS A 66 -15.60 -11.05 2.85
CA LYS A 66 -15.39 -12.28 2.08
C LYS A 66 -14.00 -12.40 1.48
N LEU A 67 -13.16 -11.37 1.61
CA LEU A 67 -11.79 -11.41 1.09
C LEU A 67 -10.84 -12.08 2.08
N GLY A 68 -9.77 -12.70 1.54
CA GLY A 68 -8.66 -13.22 2.34
C GLY A 68 -7.89 -12.15 3.14
N CYS A 69 -8.26 -10.87 3.03
CA CYS A 69 -7.69 -9.74 3.77
C CYS A 69 -7.92 -9.83 5.28
N LYS A 70 -8.93 -10.59 5.74
CA LYS A 70 -9.28 -10.75 7.16
C LYS A 70 -8.18 -11.31 8.04
N HIS A 71 -7.24 -12.09 7.48
CA HIS A 71 -6.18 -12.72 8.28
C HIS A 71 -5.18 -11.72 8.88
N CYS A 72 -5.12 -10.50 8.35
CA CYS A 72 -4.31 -9.42 8.89
C CYS A 72 -4.95 -8.71 10.10
N HIS A 73 -6.24 -8.95 10.39
CA HIS A 73 -6.94 -8.28 11.49
C HIS A 73 -6.45 -8.88 12.80
N ALA A 74 -5.90 -8.05 13.67
CA ALA A 74 -5.41 -8.49 14.97
C ALA A 74 -6.52 -8.34 16.00
N THR A 75 -7.21 -9.44 16.31
CA THR A 75 -8.29 -9.49 17.29
C THR A 75 -7.80 -9.75 18.72
N SER A 76 -6.50 -10.04 18.87
CA SER A 76 -5.87 -10.46 20.13
C SER A 76 -4.42 -10.00 20.23
N CYS A 77 -3.93 -9.89 21.47
CA CYS A 77 -2.60 -9.34 21.78
C CYS A 77 -1.45 -10.29 21.40
N ASP A 78 -1.68 -11.60 21.36
CA ASP A 78 -0.68 -12.64 21.15
C ASP A 78 -0.05 -12.61 19.75
N LYS A 79 -0.78 -12.14 18.73
CA LYS A 79 -0.22 -11.96 17.39
C LYS A 79 1.05 -11.11 17.42
N CYS A 80 1.07 -10.04 18.23
CA CYS A 80 2.21 -9.13 18.35
C CYS A 80 3.07 -9.40 19.59
N HIS A 81 2.49 -9.80 20.71
CA HIS A 81 3.19 -9.94 21.99
C HIS A 81 3.44 -11.39 22.42
N GLY A 82 2.75 -12.37 21.85
CA GLY A 82 2.79 -13.76 22.29
C GLY A 82 4.15 -14.39 22.03
N VAL A 83 4.79 -14.87 23.08
CA VAL A 83 6.05 -15.62 23.06
C VAL A 83 5.90 -16.90 23.88
N GLU A 84 6.46 -18.00 23.37
CA GLU A 84 6.53 -19.24 24.12
C GLU A 84 7.80 -19.26 24.97
N LYS A 85 7.66 -19.54 26.27
CA LYS A 85 8.77 -19.70 27.21
C LYS A 85 8.51 -20.93 28.07
N ASN A 86 9.40 -21.92 27.98
CA ASN A 86 9.31 -23.17 28.74
C ASN A 86 7.97 -23.91 28.56
N GLY A 87 7.46 -23.98 27.32
CA GLY A 87 6.17 -24.61 27.01
C GLY A 87 4.94 -23.84 27.48
N LYS A 88 5.10 -22.58 27.93
CA LYS A 88 3.98 -21.70 28.33
C LYS A 88 3.97 -20.44 27.47
N MET A 89 2.76 -20.04 27.07
CA MET A 89 2.56 -18.75 26.39
C MET A 89 2.62 -17.60 27.38
N SER A 90 3.34 -16.55 27.01
CA SER A 90 3.43 -15.29 27.76
C SER A 90 3.45 -14.10 26.81
N PHE A 91 3.23 -12.89 27.33
CA PHE A 91 3.36 -11.66 26.55
C PHE A 91 4.70 -11.00 26.79
N SER A 92 5.31 -10.51 25.72
CA SER A 92 6.54 -9.71 25.76
C SER A 92 6.43 -8.52 24.82
N VAL A 93 6.79 -7.34 25.33
CA VAL A 93 6.96 -6.13 24.50
C VAL A 93 8.23 -6.22 23.67
N GLU A 94 9.22 -7.01 24.08
CA GLU A 94 10.47 -7.16 23.31
C GLU A 94 10.21 -7.77 21.92
N LYS A 95 9.22 -8.67 21.80
CA LYS A 95 8.81 -9.23 20.51
C LYS A 95 8.39 -8.14 19.51
N THR A 96 7.83 -7.02 19.97
CA THR A 96 7.38 -5.95 19.06
C THR A 96 8.52 -5.11 18.50
N LYS A 97 9.74 -5.22 19.04
CA LYS A 97 10.93 -4.58 18.45
C LYS A 97 11.45 -5.37 17.24
N ASP A 98 11.15 -6.67 17.15
CA ASP A 98 11.45 -7.42 15.93
C ASP A 98 10.53 -6.95 14.79
N THR A 99 11.15 -6.35 13.77
CA THR A 99 10.46 -5.85 12.56
C THR A 99 9.67 -6.97 11.86
N ASN A 100 10.09 -8.25 12.00
CA ASN A 100 9.36 -9.38 11.44
C ASN A 100 7.96 -9.56 12.03
N THR A 101 7.74 -9.15 13.28
CA THR A 101 6.41 -9.14 13.91
C THR A 101 5.44 -8.31 13.06
N CYS A 102 5.86 -7.11 12.66
CA CYS A 102 5.06 -6.21 11.82
C CYS A 102 4.93 -6.73 10.38
N TYR A 103 6.01 -7.28 9.82
CA TYR A 103 6.04 -7.74 8.43
C TYR A 103 5.15 -8.95 8.13
N THR A 104 4.68 -9.67 9.15
CA THR A 104 3.66 -10.72 8.97
C THR A 104 2.44 -10.19 8.23
N CYS A 105 2.03 -8.94 8.52
CA CYS A 105 0.92 -8.27 7.83
C CYS A 105 1.40 -7.15 6.87
N HIS A 106 2.47 -6.42 7.23
CA HIS A 106 3.02 -5.33 6.43
C HIS A 106 3.99 -5.82 5.34
N LEU A 107 3.58 -6.84 4.58
CA LEU A 107 4.39 -7.51 3.56
C LEU A 107 4.92 -6.55 2.49
N ARG A 108 4.17 -5.50 2.14
CA ARG A 108 4.64 -4.48 1.20
C ARG A 108 5.90 -3.77 1.71
N GLY A 109 5.97 -3.52 3.02
CA GLY A 109 7.16 -2.97 3.67
C GLY A 109 8.35 -3.93 3.57
N LYS A 110 8.11 -5.22 3.85
CA LYS A 110 9.13 -6.28 3.71
C LYS A 110 9.70 -6.35 2.29
N VAL A 111 8.83 -6.39 1.29
CA VAL A 111 9.24 -6.41 -0.13
C VAL A 111 9.98 -5.12 -0.50
N SER A 112 9.54 -3.96 0.01
CA SER A 112 10.26 -2.70 -0.19
C SER A 112 11.70 -2.76 0.34
N ALA A 113 11.90 -3.27 1.56
CA ALA A 113 13.21 -3.42 2.17
C ALA A 113 14.12 -4.40 1.38
N MET A 114 13.57 -5.53 0.92
CA MET A 114 14.30 -6.47 0.07
C MET A 114 14.79 -5.84 -1.25
N PHE A 115 13.99 -4.98 -1.85
CA PHE A 115 14.38 -4.26 -3.06
C PHE A 115 15.49 -3.24 -2.80
N ASP A 116 15.47 -2.58 -1.64
CA ASP A 116 16.55 -1.66 -1.25
C ASP A 116 17.86 -2.40 -1.03
N GLU A 117 17.82 -3.51 -0.28
CA GLU A 117 18.98 -4.36 -0.05
C GLU A 117 19.59 -4.86 -1.37
N LYS A 118 18.76 -5.37 -2.28
CA LYS A 118 19.21 -5.80 -3.61
C LYS A 118 19.81 -4.65 -4.44
N ALA A 119 19.36 -3.41 -4.22
CA ALA A 119 19.87 -2.22 -4.87
C ALA A 119 21.08 -1.59 -4.15
N GLY A 120 21.61 -2.25 -3.10
CA GLY A 120 22.71 -1.73 -2.29
C GLY A 120 22.35 -0.46 -1.54
N PHE A 121 21.07 -0.28 -1.21
CA PHE A 121 20.58 0.87 -0.45
C PHE A 121 20.16 0.45 0.95
N GLU A 122 20.52 1.29 1.91
CA GLU A 122 20.06 1.14 3.28
C GLU A 122 19.34 2.42 3.73
N ASP A 123 18.16 2.24 4.32
CA ASP A 123 17.41 3.33 4.94
C ASP A 123 18.21 3.90 6.11
N VAL A 124 18.36 5.23 6.17
CA VAL A 124 19.20 5.88 7.19
C VAL A 124 18.74 5.62 8.62
N HIS A 125 17.44 5.43 8.86
CA HIS A 125 16.91 5.12 10.18
C HIS A 125 17.17 3.66 10.53
N LYS A 126 17.05 2.75 9.55
CA LYS A 126 17.40 1.34 9.73
C LYS A 126 18.89 1.18 10.03
N ALA A 127 19.75 1.90 9.31
CA ALA A 127 21.19 1.92 9.56
C ALA A 127 21.53 2.42 10.98
N ALA A 128 20.70 3.34 11.53
CA ALA A 128 20.80 3.80 12.91
C ALA A 128 20.20 2.83 13.95
N GLY A 129 19.76 1.64 13.54
CA GLY A 129 19.19 0.62 14.43
C GLY A 129 17.72 0.84 14.78
N MET A 130 17.02 1.79 14.14
CA MET A 130 15.60 2.02 14.38
C MET A 130 14.74 0.90 13.80
N THR A 131 13.66 0.62 14.50
CA THR A 131 12.62 -0.38 14.22
C THR A 131 11.29 0.31 13.96
N CYS A 132 10.24 -0.46 13.66
CA CYS A 132 8.91 0.09 13.39
C CYS A 132 8.37 0.93 14.55
N THR A 133 8.60 0.50 15.79
CA THR A 133 8.03 1.14 16.99
C THR A 133 8.75 2.40 17.42
N ASP A 134 9.93 2.68 16.86
CA ASP A 134 10.65 3.94 17.12
C ASP A 134 10.00 5.13 16.42
N CYS A 135 9.32 4.88 15.29
CA CYS A 135 8.50 5.88 14.60
C CYS A 135 6.99 5.72 14.90
N HIS A 136 6.50 4.48 14.94
CA HIS A 136 5.08 4.19 15.18
C HIS A 136 4.83 3.86 16.65
N GLY A 137 4.41 4.87 17.41
CA GLY A 137 4.12 4.71 18.83
C GLY A 137 2.90 3.83 19.12
N GLY A 138 2.72 3.48 20.40
CA GLY A 138 1.65 2.57 20.83
C GLY A 138 0.24 3.01 20.42
N SER A 139 -0.02 4.31 20.32
CA SER A 139 -1.32 4.82 19.83
C SER A 139 -1.60 4.58 18.35
N ASP A 140 -0.55 4.46 17.52
CA ASP A 140 -0.69 4.15 16.09
C ASP A 140 -1.06 2.67 15.89
N VAL A 141 -0.60 1.81 16.82
CA VAL A 141 -0.87 0.37 16.80
C VAL A 141 -2.19 0.05 17.51
N HIS A 142 -2.29 0.42 18.78
CA HIS A 142 -3.43 0.09 19.63
C HIS A 142 -4.63 1.02 19.42
N GLY A 143 -4.48 2.13 18.70
CA GLY A 143 -5.53 3.13 18.52
C GLY A 143 -5.69 4.08 19.70
N LYS A 144 -6.55 5.08 19.51
CA LYS A 144 -6.80 6.18 20.46
C LYS A 144 -8.24 6.22 20.98
N GLY A 145 -9.01 5.14 20.75
CA GLY A 145 -10.45 5.11 21.04
C GLY A 145 -11.30 5.88 20.03
N ILE A 146 -10.67 6.37 18.96
CA ILE A 146 -11.29 7.04 17.81
C ILE A 146 -11.24 6.06 16.63
N SER A 147 -12.38 5.86 15.98
CA SER A 147 -12.46 5.10 14.73
C SER A 147 -12.01 6.01 13.58
N TYR A 148 -11.06 5.53 12.79
CA TYR A 148 -10.58 6.21 11.59
C TYR A 148 -10.97 5.40 10.36
N ASP A 149 -11.36 6.11 9.30
CA ASP A 149 -11.65 5.50 8.01
C ASP A 149 -10.37 5.02 7.31
N SER A 150 -9.23 5.67 7.57
CA SER A 150 -7.96 5.36 6.92
C SER A 150 -6.76 5.68 7.81
N MET A 151 -5.63 5.03 7.56
CA MET A 151 -4.33 5.42 8.14
C MET A 151 -3.87 6.81 7.65
N ARG A 152 -4.54 7.37 6.64
CA ARG A 152 -4.32 8.73 6.12
C ARG A 152 -5.29 9.75 6.68
N SER A 153 -6.28 9.35 7.48
CA SER A 153 -7.11 10.28 8.22
C SER A 153 -6.25 11.13 9.17
N GLU A 154 -6.65 12.37 9.39
CA GLU A 154 -5.93 13.28 10.27
C GLU A 154 -5.84 12.70 11.69
N GLY A 155 -4.64 12.72 12.28
CA GLY A 155 -4.39 12.17 13.61
C GLY A 155 -4.36 10.63 13.72
N ALA A 156 -4.66 9.87 12.66
CA ALA A 156 -4.67 8.40 12.69
C ALA A 156 -3.29 7.78 12.95
N VAL A 157 -2.25 8.40 12.40
CA VAL A 157 -0.84 8.01 12.56
C VAL A 157 -0.08 9.22 13.10
N SER A 158 0.73 9.03 14.13
CA SER A 158 1.51 10.07 14.81
C SER A 158 2.95 10.17 14.33
N ALA A 159 3.46 9.13 13.65
CA ALA A 159 4.77 9.17 13.02
C ALA A 159 4.93 10.38 12.09
N ASP A 160 5.90 11.25 12.40
CA ASP A 160 6.17 12.48 11.66
C ASP A 160 7.66 12.82 11.74
N CYS A 161 8.24 13.29 10.62
CA CYS A 161 9.66 13.61 10.53
C CYS A 161 10.07 14.67 11.55
N THR A 162 9.20 15.67 11.79
CA THR A 162 9.50 16.82 12.64
C THR A 162 9.39 16.51 14.12
N SER A 163 8.93 15.31 14.50
CA SER A 163 9.01 14.83 15.88
C SER A 163 10.47 14.71 16.33
N CYS A 164 11.36 14.26 15.43
CA CYS A 164 12.80 14.12 15.69
C CYS A 164 13.65 15.17 14.98
N HIS A 165 13.29 15.62 13.77
CA HIS A 165 14.09 16.55 12.98
C HIS A 165 13.58 18.00 13.12
N LYS A 166 14.29 18.82 13.91
CA LYS A 166 13.94 20.22 14.14
C LYS A 166 14.66 21.14 13.14
N PRO A 167 13.93 22.11 12.53
CA PRO A 167 14.54 23.09 11.63
C PRO A 167 15.63 23.90 12.35
N GLY A 168 16.83 23.98 11.77
CA GLY A 168 17.96 24.72 12.34
C GLY A 168 18.80 23.94 13.36
N GLU A 169 18.34 22.77 13.80
CA GLU A 169 19.08 21.86 14.68
C GLU A 169 19.55 20.64 13.89
N ASP A 170 18.62 19.86 13.36
CA ASP A 170 18.91 18.60 12.65
C ASP A 170 19.05 18.79 11.14
N PHE A 171 18.52 19.88 10.60
CA PHE A 171 18.63 20.20 9.18
C PHE A 171 18.68 21.71 8.92
N ASP A 172 19.37 22.08 7.84
CA ASP A 172 19.45 23.46 7.37
C ASP A 172 18.12 23.89 6.71
N ALA A 173 17.28 24.56 7.50
CA ALA A 173 16.01 25.12 7.07
C ALA A 173 16.17 26.26 6.05
N GLU A 174 17.33 26.90 6.00
CA GLU A 174 17.66 28.00 5.10
C GLU A 174 18.30 27.53 3.80
N SER A 175 18.63 26.23 3.70
CA SER A 175 19.07 25.64 2.44
C SER A 175 18.07 25.91 1.31
N LYS A 176 18.61 26.10 0.11
CA LYS A 176 17.81 26.46 -1.07
C LYS A 176 16.58 25.54 -1.29
N PRO A 177 16.67 24.19 -1.18
CA PRO A 177 15.50 23.33 -1.37
C PRO A 177 14.39 23.58 -0.33
N HIS A 178 14.73 23.82 0.94
CA HIS A 178 13.75 24.09 2.01
C HIS A 178 13.11 25.47 1.85
N THR A 179 13.88 26.50 1.49
CA THR A 179 13.36 27.87 1.35
C THR A 179 12.49 28.09 0.11
N VAL A 180 12.74 27.37 -0.99
CA VAL A 180 11.92 27.49 -2.22
C VAL A 180 10.62 26.68 -2.13
N HIS A 181 10.63 25.53 -1.44
CA HIS A 181 9.44 24.69 -1.30
C HIS A 181 8.61 25.00 -0.05
N LYS A 182 9.25 25.47 1.03
CA LYS A 182 8.63 25.82 2.32
C LYS A 182 7.62 24.74 2.74
N LYS A 183 6.38 25.13 3.02
CA LYS A 183 5.30 24.25 3.46
C LYS A 183 4.51 23.60 2.31
N LYS A 184 4.93 23.73 1.04
CA LYS A 184 4.18 23.24 -0.14
C LYS A 184 4.54 21.82 -0.54
N VAL A 185 5.69 21.32 -0.09
CA VAL A 185 6.19 19.97 -0.39
C VAL A 185 6.51 19.29 0.94
N SER A 186 6.15 18.03 1.07
CA SER A 186 6.41 17.25 2.26
C SER A 186 7.85 16.70 2.26
N CYS A 187 8.41 16.40 3.43
CA CYS A 187 9.78 15.86 3.56
C CYS A 187 9.97 14.61 2.69
N GLU A 188 8.94 13.75 2.66
CA GLU A 188 8.89 12.50 1.93
C GLU A 188 9.08 12.68 0.42
N ALA A 189 8.59 13.78 -0.17
CA ALA A 189 8.73 14.05 -1.60
C ALA A 189 10.21 14.09 -2.05
N CYS A 190 11.10 14.54 -1.16
CA CYS A 190 12.53 14.63 -1.41
C CYS A 190 13.30 13.47 -0.79
N HIS A 191 12.95 13.07 0.44
CA HIS A 191 13.75 12.13 1.23
C HIS A 191 13.35 10.66 1.06
N VAL A 192 12.16 10.35 0.52
CA VAL A 192 11.83 8.97 0.13
C VAL A 192 12.47 8.67 -1.23
N ARG A 193 13.46 7.78 -1.24
CA ARG A 193 14.20 7.38 -2.45
C ARG A 193 13.32 6.66 -3.47
N SER A 194 12.37 5.85 -3.01
CA SER A 194 11.46 5.16 -3.92
C SER A 194 10.21 4.66 -3.20
N THR A 195 9.11 4.55 -3.95
CA THR A 195 7.84 4.05 -3.43
C THR A 195 7.53 2.70 -4.05
N MET A 196 7.24 1.69 -3.22
CA MET A 196 6.84 0.38 -3.73
C MET A 196 5.45 0.47 -4.37
N THR A 197 5.37 0.28 -5.69
CA THR A 197 4.14 0.14 -6.46
C THR A 197 3.88 -1.34 -6.74
N CYS A 198 2.63 -1.75 -6.56
CA CYS A 198 2.17 -3.09 -6.93
C CYS A 198 1.31 -2.92 -8.17
N TYR A 199 1.80 -3.44 -9.30
CA TYR A 199 1.10 -3.38 -10.57
C TYR A 199 0.62 -4.77 -10.97
N ASN A 200 -0.61 -4.86 -11.48
CA ASN A 200 -1.37 -6.11 -11.50
C ASN A 200 -1.35 -6.82 -10.16
N CYS A 201 -1.75 -6.09 -9.13
CA CYS A 201 -1.64 -6.56 -7.77
C CYS A 201 -2.49 -7.82 -7.53
N HIS A 202 -2.04 -8.58 -6.54
CA HIS A 202 -2.65 -9.76 -5.98
C HIS A 202 -4.10 -9.47 -5.54
N PHE A 203 -5.08 -9.98 -6.28
CA PHE A 203 -6.45 -10.04 -5.81
C PHE A 203 -6.82 -11.51 -5.64
N ILE A 204 -7.08 -11.86 -4.38
CA ILE A 204 -7.31 -13.23 -3.94
C ILE A 204 -8.81 -13.52 -4.04
N GLU A 205 -9.22 -14.26 -5.05
CA GLU A 205 -10.45 -15.05 -4.96
C GLU A 205 -10.07 -16.41 -4.36
N GLY A 206 -10.57 -16.72 -3.15
CA GLY A 206 -10.42 -18.06 -2.56
C GLY A 206 -8.98 -18.59 -2.40
N HIS A 207 -8.05 -17.76 -1.94
CA HIS A 207 -6.64 -18.08 -1.67
C HIS A 207 -5.72 -18.34 -2.88
N LYS A 208 -6.18 -18.15 -4.13
CA LYS A 208 -5.29 -18.26 -5.30
C LYS A 208 -4.47 -16.98 -5.49
N LYS A 209 -3.15 -17.11 -5.36
CA LYS A 209 -2.22 -16.01 -5.60
C LYS A 209 -2.13 -15.70 -7.10
N THR A 210 -2.68 -14.57 -7.54
CA THR A 210 -2.35 -14.03 -8.86
C THR A 210 -0.95 -13.42 -8.85
N ALA A 211 -0.24 -13.61 -9.97
CA ALA A 211 1.10 -13.05 -10.13
C ALA A 211 1.04 -11.53 -10.24
N PHE A 212 1.92 -10.83 -9.55
CA PHE A 212 2.00 -9.37 -9.51
C PHE A 212 3.40 -8.89 -9.89
N PHE A 213 3.49 -7.63 -10.31
CA PHE A 213 4.76 -6.97 -10.63
C PHE A 213 5.08 -5.95 -9.52
N PRO A 214 5.98 -6.28 -8.56
CA PRO A 214 6.53 -5.28 -7.66
C PRO A 214 7.44 -4.34 -8.45
N VAL A 215 7.21 -3.05 -8.31
CA VAL A 215 7.97 -2.01 -9.03
C VAL A 215 8.41 -0.95 -8.03
N LYS A 216 9.71 -0.65 -8.03
CA LYS A 216 10.33 0.36 -7.17
C LYS A 216 11.21 1.36 -7.91
N THR A 217 11.12 1.37 -9.24
CA THR A 217 12.01 2.14 -10.12
C THR A 217 11.56 3.58 -10.35
N TRP A 218 10.35 3.92 -9.93
CA TRP A 218 9.78 5.25 -10.08
C TRP A 218 9.04 5.69 -8.82
N THR A 219 8.78 6.98 -8.71
CA THR A 219 8.06 7.59 -7.58
C THR A 219 7.02 8.56 -8.12
N MET A 220 5.77 8.47 -7.62
CA MET A 220 4.71 9.39 -7.99
C MET A 220 4.71 10.59 -7.06
N LEU A 221 4.57 11.79 -7.59
CA LEU A 221 4.19 12.96 -6.80
C LEU A 221 2.67 13.10 -6.81
N VAL A 222 2.06 13.29 -5.63
CA VAL A 222 0.61 13.47 -5.45
C VAL A 222 0.34 14.65 -4.53
N ASN A 223 -0.81 15.29 -4.65
CA ASN A 223 -1.28 16.25 -3.64
C ASN A 223 -1.98 15.49 -2.50
N PHE A 224 -1.62 15.82 -1.26
CA PHE A 224 -2.23 15.31 -0.04
C PHE A 224 -2.03 16.34 1.10
N ARG A 225 -3.10 16.66 1.84
CA ARG A 225 -3.10 17.70 2.90
C ARG A 225 -2.40 19.01 2.46
N ASP A 226 -2.76 19.47 1.27
CA ASP A 226 -2.26 20.70 0.64
C ASP A 226 -0.75 20.79 0.38
N LYS A 227 -0.07 19.63 0.44
CA LYS A 227 1.32 19.47 0.05
C LYS A 227 1.46 18.50 -1.12
N VAL A 228 2.50 18.69 -1.91
CA VAL A 228 3.01 17.63 -2.78
C VAL A 228 3.80 16.65 -1.91
N THR A 229 3.44 15.36 -1.98
CA THR A 229 4.10 14.26 -1.29
C THR A 229 4.37 13.10 -2.25
N VAL A 230 5.01 12.04 -1.77
CA VAL A 230 5.10 10.79 -2.54
C VAL A 230 3.79 10.02 -2.48
N GLY A 231 3.36 9.54 -3.62
CA GLY A 231 2.29 8.58 -3.77
C GLY A 231 2.79 7.28 -4.37
N GLY A 232 1.94 6.28 -4.36
CA GLY A 232 2.15 5.09 -5.15
C GLY A 232 0.89 4.64 -5.85
N VAL A 233 1.05 3.66 -6.71
CA VAL A 233 -0.04 3.14 -7.54
C VAL A 233 -0.38 1.72 -7.09
N MET A 234 -1.64 1.37 -7.28
CA MET A 234 -2.13 -0.01 -7.25
C MET A 234 -2.91 -0.24 -8.53
N GLY A 235 -2.28 -0.93 -9.49
CA GLY A 235 -2.94 -1.34 -10.73
C GLY A 235 -3.52 -2.74 -10.55
N LEU A 236 -4.78 -2.94 -10.92
CA LEU A 236 -5.52 -4.18 -10.77
C LEU A 236 -6.24 -4.52 -12.07
N VAL A 237 -6.39 -5.81 -12.31
CA VAL A 237 -7.20 -6.35 -13.42
C VAL A 237 -8.15 -7.37 -12.84
N TRP A 238 -9.42 -7.29 -13.26
CA TRP A 238 -10.45 -8.24 -12.86
C TRP A 238 -11.34 -8.59 -14.05
N LYS A 239 -11.23 -9.83 -14.55
CA LYS A 239 -12.06 -10.36 -15.64
C LYS A 239 -12.06 -9.40 -16.85
N GLY A 240 -10.87 -9.02 -17.31
CA GLY A 240 -10.67 -8.07 -18.41
C GLY A 240 -10.95 -6.58 -18.08
N LYS A 241 -11.46 -6.25 -16.89
CA LYS A 241 -11.66 -4.85 -16.45
C LYS A 241 -10.39 -4.32 -15.80
N LYS A 242 -10.07 -3.05 -16.07
CA LYS A 242 -8.86 -2.39 -15.55
C LYS A 242 -9.22 -1.43 -14.43
N PHE A 243 -8.38 -1.40 -13.40
CA PHE A 243 -8.51 -0.48 -12.28
C PHE A 243 -7.16 0.08 -11.87
N ILE A 244 -7.14 1.34 -11.48
CA ILE A 244 -5.95 1.98 -10.94
C ILE A 244 -6.31 2.88 -9.76
N ALA A 245 -5.69 2.63 -8.62
CA ALA A 245 -5.77 3.52 -7.46
C ALA A 245 -4.45 4.28 -7.28
N TYR A 246 -4.59 5.59 -7.08
CA TYR A 246 -3.52 6.48 -6.65
C TYR A 246 -3.68 6.79 -5.18
N VAL A 247 -2.63 6.62 -4.38
CA VAL A 247 -2.69 6.75 -2.92
C VAL A 247 -1.45 7.45 -2.38
N PRO A 248 -1.58 8.39 -1.41
CA PRO A 248 -0.42 8.97 -0.74
C PRO A 248 0.31 7.88 0.04
N ARG A 249 1.62 7.77 -0.11
CA ARG A 249 2.37 6.65 0.44
C ARG A 249 3.73 7.06 1.00
N PHE A 250 3.85 6.94 2.31
CA PHE A 250 5.15 6.83 2.96
C PHE A 250 5.74 5.43 2.77
N THR A 251 6.99 5.33 2.35
CA THR A 251 7.74 4.07 2.22
C THR A 251 9.02 4.19 3.02
N HIS A 252 9.33 3.17 3.83
CA HIS A 252 10.59 3.04 4.57
C HIS A 252 11.74 2.77 3.59
N SER A 253 12.22 3.85 2.97
CA SER A 253 13.30 3.92 1.99
C SER A 253 13.82 5.37 2.00
N ILE A 254 14.35 5.80 3.15
CA ILE A 254 14.71 7.18 3.43
C ILE A 254 16.20 7.45 3.18
N ASP A 255 16.47 8.52 2.44
CA ASP A 255 17.79 9.03 2.11
C ASP A 255 18.00 10.40 2.78
N ALA A 256 19.07 10.54 3.57
CA ALA A 256 19.42 11.78 4.24
C ALA A 256 19.70 12.94 3.26
N LYS A 257 20.26 12.65 2.08
CA LYS A 257 20.58 13.67 1.08
C LYS A 257 19.32 14.18 0.37
N GLY A 258 18.35 13.30 0.19
CA GLY A 258 17.17 13.55 -0.63
C GLY A 258 17.49 13.76 -2.11
N ARG A 259 16.44 14.01 -2.89
CA ARG A 259 16.53 14.19 -4.35
C ARG A 259 17.16 15.53 -4.75
N SER A 260 17.80 15.50 -5.91
CA SER A 260 18.21 16.72 -6.60
C SER A 260 17.03 17.40 -7.29
N CYS A 261 17.19 18.68 -7.64
CA CYS A 261 16.16 19.41 -8.40
C CYS A 261 15.82 18.69 -9.72
N ASP A 262 16.83 18.19 -10.45
CA ASP A 262 16.66 17.60 -11.78
C ASP A 262 15.96 16.23 -11.78
N ASP A 263 15.85 15.59 -10.61
CA ASP A 263 15.08 14.37 -10.46
C ASP A 263 13.58 14.62 -10.67
N CYS A 264 13.10 15.81 -10.30
CA CYS A 264 11.70 16.22 -10.39
C CYS A 264 11.44 17.28 -11.47
N HIS A 265 12.33 18.26 -11.57
CA HIS A 265 12.19 19.44 -12.42
C HIS A 265 12.85 19.25 -13.78
N ALA A 266 12.11 19.56 -14.85
CA ALA A 266 12.50 19.37 -16.24
C ALA A 266 13.03 17.96 -16.55
N ASN A 267 12.58 16.95 -15.78
CA ASN A 267 12.99 15.57 -15.96
C ASN A 267 12.37 14.97 -17.25
N LYS A 268 12.72 13.72 -17.56
CA LYS A 268 12.22 13.05 -18.78
C LYS A 268 10.69 12.99 -18.87
N ALA A 269 9.99 12.80 -17.74
CA ALA A 269 8.54 12.76 -17.72
C ALA A 269 7.95 14.13 -18.04
N MET A 270 8.48 15.19 -17.42
CA MET A 270 8.02 16.56 -17.66
C MET A 270 8.28 17.02 -19.10
N LYS A 271 9.38 16.57 -19.72
CA LYS A 271 9.63 16.82 -21.15
C LYS A 271 8.56 16.16 -22.04
N LEU A 272 8.22 14.89 -21.79
CA LEU A 272 7.15 14.22 -22.54
C LEU A 272 5.81 14.94 -22.40
N ILE A 273 5.44 15.32 -21.17
CA ILE A 273 4.18 16.02 -20.90
C ILE A 273 4.16 17.38 -21.60
N LYS A 274 5.27 18.12 -21.60
CA LYS A 274 5.42 19.40 -22.30
C LYS A 274 5.23 19.24 -23.81
N ASP A 275 5.72 18.14 -24.38
CA ASP A 275 5.58 17.81 -25.81
C ASP A 275 4.19 17.23 -26.17
N GLY A 276 3.23 17.23 -25.23
CA GLY A 276 1.90 16.66 -25.43
C GLY A 276 1.86 15.13 -25.44
N LYS A 277 2.96 14.45 -25.10
CA LYS A 277 3.07 12.99 -25.05
C LYS A 277 2.70 12.46 -23.68
N LYS A 278 2.16 11.23 -23.65
CA LYS A 278 1.92 10.51 -22.40
C LYS A 278 3.23 9.89 -21.89
N VAL A 279 3.41 9.90 -20.57
CA VAL A 279 4.51 9.19 -19.91
C VAL A 279 4.17 7.70 -19.88
N PRO A 280 4.99 6.82 -20.49
CA PRO A 280 4.76 5.38 -20.47
C PRO A 280 5.21 4.79 -19.14
N VAL A 281 4.37 4.90 -18.12
CA VAL A 281 4.70 4.50 -16.73
C VAL A 281 4.95 3.00 -16.63
N MET A 282 4.11 2.21 -17.27
CA MET A 282 4.22 0.76 -17.33
C MET A 282 4.01 0.30 -18.78
N LYS A 283 5.07 -0.11 -19.47
CA LYS A 283 4.95 -0.73 -20.81
C LYS A 283 4.96 -2.26 -20.69
N PHE A 284 4.40 -2.91 -21.68
CA PHE A 284 4.49 -4.35 -21.87
C PHE A 284 4.91 -4.63 -23.30
N GLU A 285 6.13 -5.13 -23.49
CA GLU A 285 6.75 -5.37 -24.79
C GLU A 285 7.42 -6.76 -24.74
N ASN A 286 7.23 -7.58 -25.77
CA ASN A 286 7.85 -8.90 -25.90
C ASN A 286 7.70 -9.78 -24.65
N GLY A 287 6.52 -9.79 -24.04
CA GLY A 287 6.23 -10.58 -22.84
C GLY A 287 6.83 -10.02 -21.53
N LYS A 288 7.47 -8.85 -21.57
CA LYS A 288 8.15 -8.24 -20.41
C LYS A 288 7.53 -6.91 -20.03
N VAL A 289 7.42 -6.69 -18.72
CA VAL A 289 7.02 -5.40 -18.15
C VAL A 289 8.25 -4.49 -18.09
N ILE A 290 8.13 -3.29 -18.66
CA ILE A 290 9.17 -2.27 -18.66
C ILE A 290 8.64 -1.06 -17.88
N PRO A 291 8.99 -0.94 -16.59
CA PRO A 291 8.55 0.17 -15.77
C PRO A 291 9.37 1.42 -16.04
N TRP A 292 8.74 2.59 -15.85
CA TRP A 292 9.40 3.89 -15.86
C TRP A 292 10.54 3.99 -14.82
N GLN A 293 11.45 4.93 -15.03
CA GLN A 293 12.57 5.22 -14.15
C GLN A 293 12.52 6.68 -13.71
N GLY A 294 12.54 6.92 -12.39
CA GLY A 294 12.57 8.25 -11.80
C GLY A 294 11.20 8.82 -11.44
N VAL A 295 11.14 10.12 -11.18
CA VAL A 295 9.95 10.78 -10.63
C VAL A 295 8.92 11.09 -11.73
N ILE A 296 7.65 10.88 -11.42
CA ILE A 296 6.51 11.21 -12.28
C ILE A 296 5.45 12.01 -11.49
N PRO A 297 4.78 12.99 -12.08
CA PRO A 297 3.64 13.64 -11.44
C PRO A 297 2.35 12.83 -11.64
N LEU A 298 1.45 12.86 -10.66
CA LEU A 298 0.09 12.38 -10.85
C LEU A 298 -0.69 13.35 -11.74
N ALA A 299 -0.76 13.02 -13.02
CA ALA A 299 -1.56 13.71 -14.03
C ALA A 299 -2.22 12.64 -14.93
N PRO A 300 -3.37 12.05 -14.52
CA PRO A 300 -3.92 10.84 -15.12
C PRO A 300 -3.97 10.85 -16.66
N ASP A 301 -4.45 11.93 -17.27
CA ASP A 301 -4.58 12.06 -18.73
C ASP A 301 -3.24 12.12 -19.47
N LYS A 302 -2.15 12.36 -18.73
CA LYS A 302 -0.77 12.43 -19.22
C LYS A 302 0.02 11.16 -18.95
N LEU A 303 -0.58 10.15 -18.33
CA LEU A 303 0.08 8.88 -18.01
C LEU A 303 -0.46 7.74 -18.87
N TYR A 304 0.40 6.78 -19.18
CA TYR A 304 0.05 5.57 -19.90
C TYR A 304 0.50 4.32 -19.12
N PHE A 305 -0.43 3.38 -18.98
CA PHE A 305 -0.26 2.13 -18.25
C PHE A 305 -0.80 0.98 -19.11
N SER A 306 0.06 0.03 -19.48
CA SER A 306 -0.34 -1.23 -20.10
C SER A 306 -0.84 -2.19 -19.04
N PHE A 307 -2.11 -2.60 -19.10
CA PHE A 307 -2.66 -3.65 -18.23
C PHE A 307 -2.56 -5.01 -18.92
N MET A 308 -2.46 -6.08 -18.15
CA MET A 308 -2.16 -7.43 -18.63
C MET A 308 -2.86 -8.46 -17.75
N GLU A 309 -3.15 -9.62 -18.30
CA GLU A 309 -3.80 -10.72 -17.60
C GLU A 309 -3.15 -12.03 -18.05
N LYS A 310 -3.37 -13.11 -17.29
CA LYS A 310 -2.97 -14.45 -17.72
C LYS A 310 -4.09 -15.08 -18.51
N ASP A 311 -3.76 -15.68 -19.65
CA ASP A 311 -4.69 -16.55 -20.39
C ASP A 311 -4.93 -17.87 -19.64
N LYS A 312 -5.81 -18.72 -20.18
CA LYS A 312 -6.11 -20.06 -19.63
C LYS A 312 -4.89 -20.99 -19.53
N ASN A 313 -3.82 -20.70 -20.27
CA ASN A 313 -2.56 -21.44 -20.27
C ASN A 313 -1.51 -20.82 -19.33
N GLY A 314 -1.85 -19.71 -18.66
CA GLY A 314 -0.96 -19.00 -17.74
C GLY A 314 -0.02 -17.98 -18.39
N ASN A 315 -0.14 -17.73 -19.69
CA ASN A 315 0.68 -16.78 -20.42
C ASN A 315 0.17 -15.35 -20.24
N TRP A 316 1.09 -14.41 -20.05
CA TRP A 316 0.75 -12.99 -19.96
C TRP A 316 0.39 -12.40 -21.33
N TYR A 317 -0.77 -11.76 -21.41
CA TYR A 317 -1.19 -10.98 -22.57
C TYR A 317 -1.63 -9.59 -22.14
N LYS A 318 -1.38 -8.58 -23.00
CA LYS A 318 -1.78 -7.19 -22.76
C LYS A 318 -3.27 -7.03 -23.07
N LEU A 319 -4.00 -6.35 -22.20
CA LEU A 319 -5.39 -5.94 -22.45
C LEU A 319 -5.44 -4.81 -23.48
N PRO A 320 -6.47 -4.78 -24.36
CA PRO A 320 -6.61 -3.75 -25.40
C PRO A 320 -6.53 -2.32 -24.86
N ASP A 321 -5.83 -1.41 -25.53
CA ASP A 321 -5.64 -0.04 -25.03
C ASP A 321 -6.96 0.75 -24.92
N ASN A 322 -7.96 0.40 -25.72
CA ASN A 322 -9.30 1.02 -25.72
C ASN A 322 -10.21 0.56 -24.57
N THR A 323 -9.85 -0.49 -23.81
CA THR A 323 -10.63 -0.89 -22.63
C THR A 323 -10.53 0.21 -21.56
N PRO A 324 -11.67 0.74 -21.07
CA PRO A 324 -11.68 1.76 -20.02
C PRO A 324 -10.94 1.34 -18.76
N VAL A 325 -10.36 2.32 -18.07
CA VAL A 325 -9.70 2.13 -16.77
C VAL A 325 -10.52 2.86 -15.72
N GLU A 326 -11.03 2.13 -14.73
CA GLU A 326 -11.61 2.75 -13.54
C GLU A 326 -10.48 3.36 -12.71
N VAL A 327 -10.62 4.64 -12.38
CA VAL A 327 -9.61 5.40 -11.64
C VAL A 327 -10.16 5.75 -10.26
N GLN A 328 -9.38 5.47 -9.23
CA GLN A 328 -9.65 5.90 -7.87
C GLN A 328 -8.52 6.79 -7.35
N PHE A 329 -8.90 7.88 -6.69
CA PHE A 329 -7.98 8.69 -5.88
C PHE A 329 -8.17 8.32 -4.41
N ALA A 330 -7.55 7.21 -4.01
CA ALA A 330 -7.73 6.62 -2.69
C ALA A 330 -7.07 7.46 -1.60
N ASP A 331 -7.62 7.39 -0.39
CA ASP A 331 -7.08 8.00 0.82
C ASP A 331 -6.71 9.49 0.64
N TYR A 332 -7.62 10.26 0.05
CA TYR A 332 -7.51 11.71 -0.12
C TYR A 332 -6.36 12.16 -1.06
N ALA A 333 -5.85 11.27 -1.92
CA ALA A 333 -4.95 11.66 -3.00
C ALA A 333 -5.64 12.65 -3.95
N ARG A 334 -4.87 13.59 -4.50
CA ARG A 334 -5.30 14.47 -5.58
C ARG A 334 -4.22 14.56 -6.66
N PRO A 335 -4.59 14.70 -7.94
CA PRO A 335 -3.65 15.03 -9.00
C PRO A 335 -2.90 16.33 -8.73
N LEU A 336 -1.76 16.50 -9.39
CA LEU A 336 -1.08 17.80 -9.45
C LEU A 336 -1.91 18.76 -10.29
N THR A 337 -1.95 20.02 -9.85
CA THR A 337 -2.57 21.12 -10.59
C THR A 337 -1.74 21.47 -11.83
N GLU A 338 -2.38 22.08 -12.83
CA GLU A 338 -1.69 22.61 -14.03
C GLU A 338 -0.55 23.58 -13.66
N LYS A 339 -0.73 24.40 -12.62
CA LYS A 339 0.33 25.29 -12.12
C LYS A 339 1.53 24.50 -11.57
N GLN A 340 1.29 23.43 -10.80
CA GLN A 340 2.37 22.57 -10.31
C GLN A 340 3.09 21.85 -11.44
N LEU A 341 2.35 21.34 -12.45
CA LEU A 341 2.95 20.73 -13.64
C LEU A 341 3.84 21.73 -14.39
N LYS A 342 3.37 22.95 -14.62
CA LYS A 342 4.17 24.02 -15.25
C LYS A 342 5.44 24.31 -14.46
N ASN A 343 5.36 24.38 -13.13
CA ASN A 343 6.55 24.58 -12.28
C ASN A 343 7.54 23.42 -12.38
N LEU A 344 7.05 22.18 -12.46
CA LEU A 344 7.91 21.00 -12.68
C LEU A 344 8.54 20.98 -14.08
N MET A 345 8.05 21.74 -15.06
CA MET A 345 8.70 21.85 -16.39
C MET A 345 9.90 22.81 -16.41
N VAL A 346 10.06 23.64 -15.38
CA VAL A 346 11.16 24.62 -15.28
C VAL A 346 12.44 23.90 -14.83
N SER A 347 13.55 24.14 -15.51
CA SER A 347 14.85 23.57 -15.12
C SER A 347 15.48 24.37 -13.98
N HIS A 348 15.91 23.68 -12.92
CA HIS A 348 16.60 24.26 -11.77
C HIS A 348 17.94 23.58 -11.45
N GLY A 349 18.36 22.65 -12.30
CA GLY A 349 19.66 22.00 -12.23
C GLY A 349 20.82 22.97 -12.30
N LYS A 350 21.98 22.55 -11.79
CA LYS A 350 23.21 23.29 -12.00
C LYS A 350 23.44 23.37 -13.51
N LYS A 351 23.60 24.59 -14.06
CA LYS A 351 24.25 24.74 -15.37
C LYS A 351 25.55 23.95 -15.27
N LYS A 352 25.71 22.90 -16.08
CA LYS A 352 27.01 22.25 -16.22
C LYS A 352 27.97 23.37 -16.62
N LYS A 353 28.91 23.70 -15.73
CA LYS A 353 30.07 24.51 -16.09
C LYS A 353 30.94 23.68 -17.02
#